data_AF-A0ABD0NJX0-F1
#
_entry.id   AF-A0ABD0NJX0-F1
#
_cell.length_a   1.000
_cell.length_b   1.000
_cell.length_c   1.000
_cell.angle_alpha   90.00
_cell.angle_beta   90.00
_cell.angle_gamma   90.00
#
_symmetry.space_group_name_H-M   'P 1'
#
loop_
_entity.id
_entity.type
_entity.pdbx_description
1 polymer ?
#
loop_
_entity_poly.entity_id
_entity_poly.type
_entity_poly.pdbx_seq_one_letter_code
_entity_poly.pdbx_strand_id
1 'polypeptide(L)'
;PDGHITRYSLTWLAQNSYEGQKRSAVQPRILWNADIYSSAKVPSASWDKFMSCDEELKNFLNNFLLYGIAFVEGVPPTLEATETATQRVSLI
;
A
#
# COMPACT_ATOMS: atom_id res chain seq x y z
N PRO A 1 14.81 -36.34 -19.04
CA PRO A 1 13.89 -36.05 -17.91
C PRO A 1 14.57 -36.43 -16.59
N ASP A 2 14.57 -35.54 -15.60
CA ASP A 2 15.25 -35.73 -14.30
C ASP A 2 14.40 -36.46 -13.26
N GLY A 3 13.14 -36.74 -13.57
CA GLY A 3 12.20 -37.39 -12.64
C GLY A 3 11.59 -36.43 -11.63
N HIS A 4 11.70 -35.11 -11.84
CA HIS A 4 11.10 -34.13 -10.95
C HIS A 4 9.56 -34.23 -10.93
N ILE A 5 8.97 -34.12 -9.73
CA ILE A 5 7.52 -34.10 -9.51
C ILE A 5 7.15 -32.85 -8.71
N THR A 6 6.22 -32.05 -9.24
CA THR A 6 5.64 -30.89 -8.56
C THR A 6 4.13 -31.06 -8.40
N ARG A 7 3.56 -30.52 -7.32
CA ARG A 7 2.11 -30.53 -7.05
C ARG A 7 1.67 -29.12 -6.67
N TYR A 8 0.52 -28.71 -7.20
CA TYR A 8 -0.10 -27.40 -6.90
C TYR A 8 -1.55 -27.61 -6.46
N SER A 9 -2.05 -26.74 -5.60
CA SER A 9 -3.47 -26.73 -5.26
C SER A 9 -4.31 -26.23 -6.43
N LEU A 10 -5.53 -26.74 -6.55
CA LEU A 10 -6.45 -26.31 -7.60
C LEU A 10 -6.73 -24.80 -7.53
N THR A 11 -6.85 -24.25 -6.32
CA THR A 11 -7.04 -22.80 -6.11
C THR A 11 -5.88 -21.97 -6.66
N TRP A 12 -4.63 -22.42 -6.45
CA TRP A 12 -3.47 -21.73 -6.98
C TRP A 12 -3.45 -21.77 -8.51
N LEU A 13 -3.75 -22.94 -9.09
CA LEU A 13 -3.83 -23.10 -10.55
C LEU A 13 -4.90 -22.18 -11.15
N ALA A 14 -6.07 -22.06 -10.52
CA ALA A 14 -7.14 -21.18 -10.98
C ALA A 14 -6.76 -19.68 -10.92
N GLN A 15 -6.01 -19.26 -9.90
CA GLN A 15 -5.59 -17.86 -9.71
C GLN A 15 -4.40 -17.44 -10.58
N ASN A 16 -3.61 -18.39 -11.07
CA ASN A 16 -2.35 -18.14 -11.79
C ASN A 16 -2.34 -18.75 -13.20
N SER A 17 -3.49 -19.21 -13.73
CA SER A 17 -3.57 -19.69 -15.11
C SER A 17 -3.49 -18.52 -16.09
N TYR A 18 -2.89 -18.77 -17.26
CA TYR A 18 -2.76 -17.77 -18.33
C TYR A 18 -4.11 -17.29 -18.87
N GLU A 19 -5.11 -18.17 -18.90
CA GLU A 19 -6.50 -17.85 -19.27
C GLU A 19 -7.33 -17.33 -18.07
N GLY A 20 -6.79 -17.41 -16.85
CA GLY A 20 -7.45 -17.00 -15.61
C GLY A 20 -7.58 -15.48 -15.49
N GLN A 21 -7.94 -15.01 -14.30
CA GLN A 21 -8.01 -13.57 -14.01
C GLN A 21 -6.66 -12.93 -14.32
N LYS A 22 -6.58 -12.12 -15.39
CA LYS A 22 -5.44 -11.25 -15.68
C LYS A 22 -5.27 -10.33 -14.48
N ARG A 23 -4.38 -10.69 -13.55
CA ARG A 23 -3.96 -9.77 -12.50
C ARG A 23 -3.30 -8.60 -13.20
N SER A 24 -3.99 -7.47 -13.22
CA SER A 24 -3.40 -6.22 -13.67
C SER A 24 -2.13 -6.00 -12.86
N ALA A 25 -0.97 -5.87 -13.52
CA ALA A 25 0.26 -5.45 -12.85
C ALA A 25 0.13 -4.04 -12.26
N VAL A 26 -0.90 -3.31 -12.68
CA VAL A 26 -1.18 -1.94 -12.25
C VAL A 26 -2.02 -1.96 -10.97
N GLN A 27 -1.48 -1.34 -9.92
CA GLN A 27 -2.18 -1.11 -8.65
C GLN A 27 -3.47 -0.31 -8.88
N PRO A 28 -4.57 -0.59 -8.13
CA PRO A 28 -5.77 0.22 -8.14
C PRO A 28 -5.45 1.67 -7.80
N ARG A 29 -6.00 2.62 -8.57
CA ARG A 29 -5.89 4.06 -8.31
C ARG A 29 -7.18 4.77 -8.64
N ILE A 30 -7.49 5.82 -7.89
CA ILE A 30 -8.61 6.72 -8.12
C ILE A 30 -8.05 8.03 -8.65
N LEU A 31 -8.54 8.48 -9.80
CA LEU A 31 -8.29 9.85 -10.25
C LEU A 31 -9.20 10.79 -9.46
N TRP A 32 -8.63 11.83 -8.86
CA TRP A 32 -9.34 12.73 -7.99
C TRP A 32 -9.06 14.20 -8.32
N ASN A 33 -10.05 15.02 -8.03
CA ASN A 33 -9.94 16.46 -7.90
C ASN A 33 -10.26 16.83 -6.43
N ALA A 34 -10.30 18.13 -6.12
CA ALA A 34 -10.56 18.61 -4.76
C ALA A 34 -11.87 18.03 -4.18
N ASP A 35 -12.97 18.07 -4.94
CA ASP A 35 -14.28 17.61 -4.47
C ASP A 35 -14.31 16.11 -4.16
N ILE A 36 -13.70 15.30 -5.04
CA ILE A 36 -13.61 13.84 -4.86
C ILE A 36 -12.80 13.50 -3.61
N TYR A 37 -11.61 14.08 -3.46
CA TYR A 37 -10.72 13.76 -2.36
C TYR A 37 -11.29 14.23 -1.01
N SER A 38 -11.85 15.44 -0.96
CA SER A 38 -12.52 15.96 0.25
C SER A 38 -13.74 15.11 0.63
N SER A 39 -14.52 14.64 -0.34
CA SER A 39 -15.69 13.78 -0.08
C SER A 39 -15.30 12.39 0.42
N ALA A 40 -14.14 11.87 0.00
CA ALA A 40 -13.62 10.57 0.43
C ALA A 40 -13.24 10.55 1.93
N LYS A 41 -13.01 11.71 2.56
CA LYS A 41 -12.65 11.85 3.98
C LYS A 41 -11.52 10.90 4.38
N VAL A 42 -10.48 10.83 3.54
CA VAL A 42 -9.32 9.97 3.77
C VAL A 42 -8.67 10.37 5.11
N PRO A 43 -8.58 9.46 6.09
CA PRO A 43 -8.02 9.80 7.39
C PRO A 43 -6.51 10.04 7.29
N SER A 44 -6.03 11.04 8.01
CA SER A 44 -4.61 11.21 8.32
C SER A 44 -4.16 10.14 9.32
N ALA A 45 -2.94 9.64 9.14
CA ALA A 45 -2.31 8.79 10.14
C ALA A 45 -1.69 9.67 11.24
N SER A 46 -1.86 9.31 12.51
CA SER A 46 -1.16 10.02 13.59
C SER A 46 0.29 9.54 13.68
N TRP A 47 1.26 10.45 13.78
CA TRP A 47 2.70 10.15 13.88
C TRP A 47 3.03 8.99 14.84
N ASP A 48 2.54 9.06 16.08
CA ASP A 48 2.86 8.04 17.10
C ASP A 48 2.39 6.63 16.68
N LYS A 49 1.19 6.52 16.09
CA LYS A 49 0.67 5.23 15.59
C LYS A 49 1.33 4.80 14.29
N PHE A 50 1.57 5.73 13.38
CA PHE A 50 2.25 5.47 12.11
C PHE A 50 3.64 4.83 12.34
N MET A 51 4.35 5.31 13.36
CA MET A 51 5.66 4.78 13.75
C MET A 51 5.60 3.46 14.50
N SER A 52 4.56 3.19 15.28
CA SER A 52 4.49 2.05 16.21
C SER A 52 3.56 0.90 15.79
N CYS A 53 2.64 1.12 14.84
CA CYS A 53 1.58 0.19 14.49
C CYS A 53 1.57 -0.13 12.99
N ASP A 54 1.75 -1.41 12.65
CA ASP A 54 1.78 -1.86 11.25
C ASP A 54 0.41 -1.78 10.56
N GLU A 55 -0.69 -1.89 11.31
CA GLU A 55 -2.04 -1.74 10.71
C GLU A 55 -2.29 -0.27 10.32
N GLU A 56 -1.81 0.69 11.12
CA GLU A 56 -1.84 2.11 10.76
C GLU A 56 -1.00 2.39 9.51
N LEU A 57 0.23 1.84 9.47
CA LEU A 57 1.11 1.95 8.30
C LEU A 57 0.46 1.33 7.05
N LYS A 58 -0.16 0.15 7.17
CA LYS A 58 -0.87 -0.52 6.08
C LYS A 58 -2.04 0.32 5.56
N ASN A 59 -2.82 0.93 6.45
CA ASN A 59 -3.92 1.82 6.06
C ASN A 59 -3.40 3.07 5.34
N PHE A 60 -2.33 3.69 5.85
CA PHE A 60 -1.65 4.79 5.18
C PHE A 60 -1.18 4.38 3.77
N LEU A 61 -0.48 3.25 3.62
CA LEU A 61 0.04 2.77 2.34
C LEU A 61 -1.08 2.43 1.34
N ASN A 62 -2.18 1.84 1.81
CA ASN A 62 -3.35 1.58 0.97
C ASN A 62 -3.95 2.88 0.41
N ASN A 63 -4.11 3.91 1.26
CA ASN A 63 -4.60 5.21 0.83
C ASN A 63 -3.61 5.91 -0.11
N PHE A 64 -2.32 5.84 0.22
CA PHE A 64 -1.25 6.39 -0.62
C PHE A 64 -1.21 5.74 -2.00
N LEU A 65 -1.33 4.41 -2.11
CA LEU A 65 -1.38 3.72 -3.40
C LEU A 65 -2.66 4.04 -4.18
N LEU A 66 -3.79 4.19 -3.48
CA LEU A 66 -5.09 4.42 -4.09
C LEU A 66 -5.23 5.85 -4.64
N TYR A 67 -4.77 6.86 -3.90
CA TYR A 67 -4.91 8.27 -4.28
C TYR A 67 -3.59 8.92 -4.72
N GLY A 68 -2.45 8.27 -4.56
CA GLY A 68 -1.14 8.89 -4.81
C GLY A 68 -0.71 9.91 -3.74
N ILE A 69 -1.52 10.10 -2.69
CA ILE A 69 -1.24 10.99 -1.55
C ILE A 69 -1.92 10.44 -0.29
N ALA A 70 -1.27 10.63 0.85
CA ALA A 70 -1.81 10.42 2.19
C ALA A 70 -1.04 11.31 3.18
N PHE A 71 -1.62 11.61 4.34
CA PHE A 71 -1.04 12.53 5.31
C PHE A 71 -0.67 11.81 6.60
N VAL A 72 0.48 12.18 7.17
CA VAL A 72 0.86 11.86 8.55
C VAL A 72 0.82 13.16 9.34
N GLU A 73 0.02 13.22 10.38
CA GLU A 73 -0.16 14.39 11.25
C GLU A 73 0.60 14.24 12.57
N GLY A 74 1.03 15.36 13.13
CA GLY A 74 1.79 15.38 14.39
C GLY A 74 3.27 15.01 14.24
N VAL A 75 3.82 15.05 13.02
CA VAL A 75 5.26 14.83 12.79
C VAL A 75 6.04 15.99 13.43
N PRO A 76 7.06 15.71 14.27
CA PRO A 76 7.93 16.75 14.80
C PRO A 76 8.55 17.58 13.66
N PRO A 77 8.64 18.91 13.78
CA PRO A 77 9.13 19.79 12.71
C PRO A 77 10.67 19.78 12.64
N THR A 78 11.27 18.59 12.51
CA THR A 78 12.72 18.39 12.37
C THR A 78 13.04 17.59 11.11
N LEU A 79 14.28 17.71 10.63
CA LEU A 79 14.75 16.99 9.44
C LEU A 79 14.72 15.47 9.70
N GLU A 80 15.23 15.06 10.85
CA GLU A 80 15.35 13.67 11.26
C GLU A 80 13.98 12.98 11.35
N ALA A 81 12.95 13.70 11.79
CA ALA A 81 11.59 13.17 11.85
C ALA A 81 11.02 12.93 10.44
N THR A 82 11.30 13.83 9.49
CA THR A 82 10.90 13.66 8.08
C THR A 82 11.63 12.49 7.41
N GLU A 83 12.93 12.37 7.67
CA GLU A 83 13.73 11.22 7.19
C GLU A 83 13.20 9.92 7.77
N THR A 84 12.93 9.88 9.08
CA THR A 84 12.38 8.69 9.77
C THR A 84 11.00 8.31 9.21
N ALA A 85 10.13 9.27 8.93
CA ALA A 85 8.82 9.04 8.32
C ALA A 85 8.97 8.34 6.95
N THR A 86 9.94 8.80 6.16
CA THR A 86 10.19 8.28 4.82
C THR A 86 10.82 6.88 4.88
N GLN A 87 11.76 6.66 5.81
CA GLN A 87 12.37 5.35 6.07
C GLN A 87 11.38 4.29 6.54
N ARG A 88 10.29 4.70 7.21
CA ARG A 88 9.20 3.78 7.61
C ARG A 88 8.44 3.21 6.40
N VAL A 89 8.40 3.96 5.29
CA VAL A 89 7.69 3.60 4.07
C VAL A 89 8.60 2.93 3.04
N SER A 90 9.83 3.41 2.91
CA SER A 90 10.77 2.95 1.89
C SER A 90 12.23 3.21 2.28
N LEU A 91 13.13 3.04 1.32
CA LEU A 91 14.53 3.45 1.43
C LEU A 91 14.68 4.88 0.92
N ILE A 92 15.61 5.65 1.52
CA ILE A 92 16.05 6.97 1.06
C ILE A 92 17.40 6.84 0.37
#